data_AF-A0A1H9TQ33-F1
#
_entry.id   AF-A0A1H9TQ33-F1
#
_cell.length_a   1.000
_cell.length_b   1.000
_cell.length_c   1.000
_cell.angle_alpha   90.00
_cell.angle_beta   90.00
_cell.angle_gamma   90.00
#
_symmetry.space_group_name_H-M   'P 1'
#
loop_
_entity.id
_entity.type
_entity.pdbx_description
1 polymer ?
#
loop_
_entity_poly.entity_id
_entity_poly.type
_entity_poly.pdbx_seq_one_letter_code
_entity_poly.pdbx_strand_id
1 'polypeptide(L)'
;MRGGPVGRKLTIVERAKGVKKGVRRGAGHDVARLLDELYVTPPSDFVSRREELAGAAKAAGRVADARLIHAARRPTLAAWAANLLVHSRPQESRRFLELGRALREAYRTLDADGIRELSEQRRTVVSALSRQAAELARDAGHRLSGPAQQDVDATLRAVLADQDAADRWATGRLESTLTPPADFPARDAPATTAPAPAPAPAAADDAPRRSARAAATASPSRARTDDEVAERRRRRQERLDQARRAAEAADQRLRDRRAEQADAEAARQRARDRHDQAARQESDAEQRLRQARRELQQSERERSEAEERLRVTADATVRAEQAARDAAREVEREVVRSRKARP
;
A
#
# COMPACT_ATOMS: atom_id res chain seq x y z
N MET A 1 54.82 66.84 -22.10
CA MET A 1 55.70 66.48 -20.97
C MET A 1 55.33 65.09 -20.47
N ARG A 2 56.33 64.20 -20.40
CA ARG A 2 56.52 62.93 -19.62
C ARG A 2 55.29 62.40 -18.85
N GLY A 3 54.93 61.12 -18.85
CA GLY A 3 55.62 59.89 -19.24
C GLY A 3 54.71 58.69 -18.89
N GLY A 4 55.03 57.52 -19.46
CA GLY A 4 54.23 56.30 -19.44
C GLY A 4 54.17 55.47 -18.13
N PRO A 5 53.68 54.22 -18.21
CA PRO A 5 52.92 53.50 -17.16
C PRO A 5 53.74 52.48 -16.36
N VAL A 6 53.25 52.04 -15.18
CA VAL A 6 53.78 50.85 -14.48
C VAL A 6 52.69 50.04 -13.74
N GLY A 7 52.46 48.82 -14.23
CA GLY A 7 52.51 47.55 -13.48
C GLY A 7 51.74 47.33 -12.17
N ARG A 8 50.72 46.45 -12.26
CA ARG A 8 50.37 45.29 -11.39
C ARG A 8 50.68 45.37 -9.88
N LYS A 9 49.65 45.15 -9.05
CA LYS A 9 49.68 44.16 -7.95
C LYS A 9 48.31 43.51 -7.71
N LEU A 10 48.35 42.18 -7.76
CA LEU A 10 47.35 41.22 -7.36
C LEU A 10 47.25 41.23 -5.82
N THR A 11 46.05 41.35 -5.23
CA THR A 11 45.80 40.79 -3.89
C THR A 11 44.32 40.45 -3.70
N ILE A 12 44.08 39.16 -3.47
CA ILE A 12 42.85 38.50 -3.03
C ILE A 12 42.75 38.66 -1.50
N VAL A 13 41.62 39.13 -0.97
CA VAL A 13 41.03 38.77 0.35
C VAL A 13 39.54 39.16 0.30
N GLU A 14 38.61 38.23 0.05
CA GLU A 14 37.78 37.51 1.04
C GLU A 14 36.73 38.37 1.78
N ARG A 15 35.42 38.15 1.50
CA ARG A 15 34.53 37.43 2.43
C ARG A 15 33.10 37.27 1.91
N ALA A 16 32.75 35.99 1.81
CA ALA A 16 31.44 35.46 1.49
C ALA A 16 30.44 35.66 2.64
N LYS A 17 29.21 36.06 2.30
CA LYS A 17 28.05 35.97 3.19
C LYS A 17 26.92 35.33 2.39
N GLY A 18 26.84 34.00 2.37
CA GLY A 18 25.74 33.37 1.65
C GLY A 18 25.78 31.85 1.41
N VAL A 19 26.26 31.00 2.33
CA VAL A 19 26.04 29.54 2.18
C VAL A 19 25.95 28.86 3.56
N LYS A 20 24.79 28.87 4.22
CA LYS A 20 24.52 27.97 5.37
C LYS A 20 23.13 27.33 5.37
N LYS A 21 22.33 27.47 4.30
CA LYS A 21 20.97 26.89 4.23
C LYS A 21 20.88 25.58 3.44
N GLY A 22 21.92 25.20 2.67
CA GLY A 22 21.93 23.99 1.82
C GLY A 22 22.36 22.69 2.50
N VAL A 23 23.28 22.73 3.46
CA VAL A 23 23.90 21.50 4.04
C VAL A 23 22.98 20.76 5.02
N ARG A 24 22.10 21.47 5.74
CA ARG A 24 21.19 20.83 6.73
C ARG A 24 20.11 19.97 6.08
N ARG A 25 19.70 20.27 4.85
CA ARG A 25 18.61 19.55 4.16
C ARG A 25 19.08 18.22 3.56
N GLY A 26 20.36 18.11 3.18
CA GLY A 26 21.01 16.86 2.74
C GLY A 26 21.30 15.89 3.88
N ALA A 27 21.87 16.39 4.99
CA ALA A 27 22.17 15.55 6.16
C ALA A 27 20.92 14.88 6.78
N GLY A 28 19.77 15.58 6.78
CA GLY A 28 18.50 15.01 7.23
C GLY A 28 17.94 13.91 6.30
N HIS A 29 18.23 13.95 5.00
CA HIS A 29 17.87 12.89 4.07
C HIS A 29 18.76 11.65 4.25
N ASP A 30 20.04 11.85 4.56
CA ASP A 30 20.97 10.74 4.79
C ASP A 30 20.61 9.95 6.05
N VAL A 31 20.29 10.61 7.17
CA VAL A 31 19.89 9.88 8.39
C VAL A 31 18.56 9.16 8.23
N ALA A 32 17.60 9.75 7.51
CA ALA A 32 16.32 9.10 7.21
C ALA A 32 16.53 7.81 6.42
N ARG A 33 17.39 7.84 5.38
CA ARG A 33 17.72 6.66 4.59
C ARG A 33 18.42 5.58 5.43
N LEU A 34 19.33 5.96 6.32
CA LEU A 34 20.01 5.02 7.23
C LEU A 34 19.03 4.35 8.21
N LEU A 35 18.07 5.13 8.72
CA LEU A 35 17.01 4.59 9.55
C LEU A 35 16.07 3.68 8.73
N ASP A 36 15.80 3.97 7.45
CA ASP A 36 14.96 3.10 6.60
C ASP A 36 15.63 1.75 6.40
N GLU A 37 16.92 1.76 6.10
CA GLU A 37 17.74 0.56 6.00
C GLU A 37 17.75 -0.24 7.32
N LEU A 38 17.82 0.45 8.46
CA LEU A 38 17.78 -0.18 9.77
C LEU A 38 16.43 -0.87 10.05
N TYR A 39 15.30 -0.26 9.67
CA TYR A 39 13.96 -0.84 9.90
C TYR A 39 13.54 -1.90 8.88
N VAL A 40 14.30 -2.08 7.78
CA VAL A 40 14.19 -3.24 6.87
C VAL A 40 15.05 -4.41 7.35
N THR A 41 16.06 -4.17 8.20
CA THR A 41 16.91 -5.22 8.78
C THR A 41 16.10 -6.09 9.74
N PRO A 42 16.24 -7.43 9.71
CA PRO A 42 15.52 -8.31 10.61
C PRO A 42 15.76 -8.00 12.10
N PRO A 43 14.77 -8.25 12.99
CA PRO A 43 14.91 -7.93 14.41
C PRO A 43 16.09 -8.63 15.10
N SER A 44 16.53 -9.79 14.63
CA SER A 44 17.72 -10.50 15.16
C SER A 44 18.99 -9.69 14.96
N ASP A 45 19.11 -9.02 13.82
CA ASP A 45 20.35 -8.37 13.37
C ASP A 45 20.32 -6.85 13.60
N PHE A 46 19.13 -6.32 13.95
CA PHE A 46 18.87 -4.90 14.13
C PHE A 46 19.87 -4.21 15.05
N VAL A 47 20.20 -4.82 16.20
CA VAL A 47 21.12 -4.20 17.17
C VAL A 47 22.53 -4.10 16.60
N SER A 48 23.03 -5.16 15.97
CA SER A 48 24.36 -5.15 15.32
C SER A 48 24.39 -4.07 14.24
N ARG A 49 23.39 -4.05 13.36
CA ARG A 49 23.30 -3.08 12.27
C ARG A 49 23.21 -1.64 12.78
N ARG A 50 22.46 -1.41 13.87
CA ARG A 50 22.34 -0.10 14.50
C ARG A 50 23.70 0.41 15.00
N GLU A 51 24.48 -0.44 15.68
CA GLU A 51 25.80 -0.04 16.19
C GLU A 51 26.79 0.21 15.04
N GLU A 52 26.76 -0.58 13.97
CA GLU A 52 27.57 -0.35 12.76
C GLU A 52 27.24 1.00 12.10
N LEU A 53 25.96 1.29 11.88
CA LEU A 53 25.51 2.53 11.24
C LEU A 53 25.80 3.75 12.13
N ALA A 54 25.60 3.64 13.45
CA ALA A 54 25.93 4.70 14.40
C ALA A 54 27.45 4.95 14.47
N GLY A 55 28.26 3.88 14.46
CA GLY A 55 29.72 3.95 14.42
C GLY A 55 30.23 4.62 13.15
N ALA A 56 29.70 4.24 11.99
CA ALA A 56 30.03 4.84 10.69
C ALA A 56 29.64 6.33 10.64
N ALA A 57 28.46 6.70 11.15
CA ALA A 57 28.05 8.10 11.25
C ALA A 57 28.98 8.93 12.16
N LYS A 58 29.40 8.35 13.29
CA LYS A 58 30.36 8.99 14.21
C LYS A 58 31.75 9.16 13.58
N ALA A 59 32.25 8.15 12.88
CA ALA A 59 33.52 8.22 12.14
C ALA A 59 33.50 9.28 11.03
N ALA A 60 32.34 9.48 10.40
CA ALA A 60 32.10 10.55 9.41
C ALA A 60 31.86 11.94 10.03
N GLY A 61 32.02 12.12 11.35
CA GLY A 61 31.80 13.39 12.04
C GLY A 61 30.32 13.79 12.21
N ARG A 62 29.37 12.91 11.86
CA ARG A 62 27.92 13.14 11.96
C ARG A 62 27.36 12.67 13.31
N VAL A 63 27.82 13.31 14.38
CA VAL A 63 27.49 12.92 15.77
C VAL A 63 25.98 13.00 16.06
N ALA A 64 25.26 13.97 15.47
CA ALA A 64 23.82 14.08 15.62
C ALA A 64 23.07 12.89 14.99
N ASP A 65 23.45 12.48 13.79
CA ASP A 65 22.87 11.33 13.09
C ASP A 65 23.14 10.03 13.85
N ALA A 66 24.36 9.86 14.37
CA ALA A 66 24.72 8.72 15.19
C ALA A 66 23.83 8.59 16.44
N ARG A 67 23.49 9.71 17.09
CA ARG A 67 22.56 9.73 18.23
C ARG A 67 21.15 9.32 17.83
N LEU A 68 20.66 9.79 16.68
CA LEU A 68 19.34 9.43 16.16
C LEU A 68 19.26 7.94 15.82
N ILE A 69 20.29 7.38 15.17
CA ILE A 69 20.38 5.96 14.86
C ILE A 69 20.43 5.13 16.14
N HIS A 70 21.23 5.53 17.12
CA HIS A 70 21.36 4.81 18.39
C HIS A 70 20.06 4.83 19.22
N ALA A 71 19.27 5.90 19.10
CA ALA A 71 17.96 6.01 19.73
C ALA A 71 16.87 5.12 19.08
N ALA A 72 17.09 4.59 17.88
CA ALA A 72 16.15 3.71 17.20
C ALA A 72 15.96 2.41 17.98
N ARG A 73 14.69 2.03 18.20
CA ARG A 73 14.30 0.84 18.95
C ARG A 73 14.09 -0.32 18.01
N ARG A 74 14.42 -1.52 18.50
CA ARG A 74 14.22 -2.76 17.76
C ARG A 74 12.72 -2.99 17.53
N PRO A 75 12.27 -3.17 16.27
CA PRO A 75 10.88 -3.48 15.98
C PRO A 75 10.52 -4.89 16.45
N THR A 76 9.25 -5.12 16.79
CA THR A 76 8.71 -6.48 16.90
C THR A 76 8.71 -7.17 15.55
N LEU A 77 8.63 -8.51 15.52
CA LEU A 77 8.64 -9.27 14.25
C LEU A 77 7.46 -8.87 13.34
N ALA A 78 6.28 -8.65 13.93
CA ALA A 78 5.10 -8.19 13.19
C ALA A 78 5.25 -6.74 12.68
N ALA A 79 5.80 -5.83 13.50
CA ALA A 79 6.05 -4.45 13.09
C ALA A 79 7.09 -4.38 11.96
N TRP A 80 8.16 -5.17 12.05
CA TRP A 80 9.15 -5.31 10.99
C TRP A 80 8.51 -5.82 9.68
N ALA A 81 7.71 -6.89 9.73
CA ALA A 81 7.04 -7.41 8.54
C ALA A 81 6.08 -6.38 7.91
N ALA A 82 5.39 -5.58 8.74
CA ALA A 82 4.58 -4.47 8.26
C ALA A 82 5.42 -3.34 7.64
N ASN A 83 6.61 -3.05 8.17
CA ASN A 83 7.54 -2.07 7.59
C ASN A 83 8.05 -2.51 6.21
N LEU A 84 8.30 -3.82 6.02
CA LEU A 84 8.74 -4.36 4.71
C LEU A 84 7.76 -4.02 3.58
N LEU A 85 6.45 -3.99 3.84
CA LEU A 85 5.46 -3.60 2.82
C LEU A 85 5.69 -2.19 2.30
N VAL A 86 6.00 -1.24 3.19
CA VAL A 86 6.22 0.17 2.83
C VAL A 86 7.46 0.33 1.95
N HIS A 87 8.51 -0.42 2.27
CA HIS A 87 9.80 -0.34 1.57
C HIS A 87 9.84 -1.17 0.28
N SER A 88 9.32 -2.39 0.30
CA SER A 88 9.35 -3.32 -0.84
C SER A 88 8.18 -3.12 -1.81
N ARG A 89 7.03 -2.60 -1.34
CA ARG A 89 5.81 -2.39 -2.13
C ARG A 89 5.24 -0.98 -1.92
N PRO A 90 5.99 0.09 -2.28
CA PRO A 90 5.58 1.46 -1.99
C PRO A 90 4.28 1.87 -2.69
N GLN A 91 4.01 1.36 -3.91
CA GLN A 91 2.79 1.69 -4.64
C GLN A 91 1.55 1.01 -4.06
N GLU A 92 1.67 -0.25 -3.63
CA GLU A 92 0.58 -0.98 -2.97
C GLU A 92 0.28 -0.36 -1.60
N SER A 93 1.33 0.04 -0.86
CA SER A 93 1.18 0.74 0.42
C SER A 93 0.48 2.09 0.27
N ARG A 94 0.78 2.86 -0.78
CA ARG A 94 0.06 4.12 -1.08
C ARG A 94 -1.42 3.88 -1.38
N ARG A 95 -1.74 2.90 -2.23
CA ARG A 95 -3.14 2.52 -2.53
C ARG A 95 -3.89 2.08 -1.27
N PHE A 96 -3.21 1.38 -0.36
CA PHE A 96 -3.81 0.99 0.93
C PHE A 96 -4.11 2.19 1.84
N LEU A 97 -3.20 3.17 1.90
CA LEU A 97 -3.42 4.42 2.65
C LEU A 97 -4.58 5.24 2.06
N GLU A 98 -4.69 5.31 0.73
CA GLU A 98 -5.80 5.95 0.02
C GLU A 98 -7.14 5.27 0.34
N LEU A 99 -7.17 3.93 0.36
CA LEU A 99 -8.34 3.17 0.80
C LEU A 99 -8.72 3.49 2.24
N GLY A 100 -7.75 3.58 3.16
CA GLY A 100 -7.98 3.98 4.55
C GLY A 100 -8.60 5.36 4.67
N ARG A 101 -8.12 6.32 3.86
CA ARG A 101 -8.70 7.68 3.79
C ARG A 101 -10.13 7.65 3.29
N ALA A 102 -10.42 6.93 2.20
CA ALA A 102 -11.77 6.82 1.65
C ALA A 102 -12.75 6.17 2.65
N LEU A 103 -12.30 5.12 3.36
CA LEU A 103 -13.05 4.47 4.42
C LEU A 103 -13.39 5.45 5.55
N ARG A 104 -12.40 6.16 6.10
CA ARG A 104 -12.63 7.13 7.18
C ARG A 104 -13.59 8.25 6.75
N GLU A 105 -13.52 8.69 5.50
CA GLU A 105 -14.46 9.68 4.96
C GLU A 105 -15.89 9.12 4.87
N ALA A 106 -16.07 7.91 4.34
CA ALA A 106 -17.38 7.25 4.26
C ALA A 106 -18.02 7.03 5.65
N TYR A 107 -17.22 6.66 6.65
CA TYR A 107 -17.70 6.57 8.04
C TYR A 107 -18.09 7.93 8.63
N ARG A 108 -17.39 9.01 8.26
CA ARG A 108 -17.76 10.38 8.67
C ARG A 108 -19.05 10.87 8.03
N THR A 109 -19.31 10.51 6.78
CA THR A 109 -20.50 10.94 6.03
C THR A 109 -21.73 10.04 6.21
N LEU A 110 -21.60 8.95 6.99
CA LEU A 110 -22.67 7.96 7.27
C LEU A 110 -23.25 7.33 5.98
N ASP A 111 -22.43 7.15 4.95
CA ASP A 111 -22.83 6.49 3.71
C ASP A 111 -22.95 4.97 3.90
N ALA A 112 -24.16 4.51 4.21
CA ALA A 112 -24.41 3.11 4.56
C ALA A 112 -24.10 2.11 3.42
N ASP A 113 -24.32 2.50 2.16
CA ASP A 113 -24.04 1.64 1.01
C ASP A 113 -22.54 1.59 0.72
N GLY A 114 -21.85 2.74 0.78
CA GLY A 114 -20.39 2.81 0.71
C GLY A 114 -19.70 2.03 1.84
N ILE A 115 -20.24 2.05 3.05
CA ILE A 115 -19.71 1.30 4.20
C ILE A 115 -19.74 -0.22 3.96
N ARG A 116 -20.80 -0.78 3.35
CA ARG A 116 -20.89 -2.23 3.07
C ARG A 116 -19.90 -2.67 2.00
N GLU A 117 -19.87 -1.97 0.87
CA GLU A 117 -18.98 -2.29 -0.25
C GLU A 117 -17.50 -2.20 0.18
N LEU A 118 -17.13 -1.13 0.88
CA LEU A 118 -15.76 -0.93 1.36
C LEU A 118 -15.38 -1.92 2.48
N SER A 119 -16.34 -2.46 3.24
CA SER A 119 -16.08 -3.44 4.30
C SER A 119 -15.66 -4.81 3.78
N GLU A 120 -16.20 -5.24 2.63
CA GLU A 120 -15.78 -6.48 1.97
C GLU A 120 -14.43 -6.33 1.28
N GLN A 121 -14.22 -5.20 0.62
CA GLN A 121 -12.94 -4.84 0.02
C GLN A 121 -11.83 -4.75 1.09
N ARG A 122 -12.13 -4.18 2.26
CA ARG A 122 -11.24 -4.11 3.43
C ARG A 122 -10.67 -5.48 3.81
N ARG A 123 -11.54 -6.48 4.01
CA ARG A 123 -11.10 -7.83 4.44
C ARG A 123 -10.17 -8.47 3.40
N THR A 124 -10.52 -8.34 2.13
CA THR A 124 -9.73 -8.90 1.02
C THR A 124 -8.34 -8.26 0.94
N VAL A 125 -8.28 -6.93 1.00
CA VAL A 125 -7.03 -6.18 0.86
C VAL A 125 -6.11 -6.39 2.08
N VAL A 126 -6.66 -6.35 3.30
CA VAL A 126 -5.88 -6.64 4.52
C VAL A 126 -5.29 -8.05 4.48
N SER A 127 -6.10 -9.04 4.10
CA SER A 127 -5.65 -10.43 3.99
C SER A 127 -4.56 -10.62 2.92
N ALA A 128 -4.65 -9.89 1.81
CA ALA A 128 -3.62 -9.92 0.76
C ALA A 128 -2.30 -9.29 1.22
N LEU A 129 -2.33 -8.09 1.80
CA LEU A 129 -1.13 -7.41 2.31
C LEU A 129 -0.46 -8.18 3.46
N SER A 130 -1.24 -8.81 4.33
CA SER A 130 -0.72 -9.68 5.37
C SER A 130 0.03 -10.88 4.82
N ARG A 131 -0.52 -11.55 3.79
CA ARG A 131 0.18 -12.64 3.09
C ARG A 131 1.47 -12.15 2.44
N GLN A 132 1.44 -11.00 1.79
CA GLN A 132 2.64 -10.39 1.18
C GLN A 132 3.70 -10.04 2.23
N ALA A 133 3.30 -9.52 3.40
CA ALA A 133 4.22 -9.28 4.51
C ALA A 133 4.87 -10.59 4.99
N ALA A 134 4.08 -11.68 5.07
CA ALA A 134 4.59 -13.00 5.44
C ALA A 134 5.53 -13.59 4.37
N GLU A 135 5.27 -13.33 3.09
CA GLU A 135 6.15 -13.70 1.97
C GLU A 135 7.47 -12.93 2.02
N LEU A 136 7.42 -11.60 2.15
CA LEU A 136 8.62 -10.75 2.29
C LEU A 136 9.46 -11.15 3.51
N ALA A 137 8.82 -11.45 4.64
CA ALA A 137 9.51 -11.96 5.82
C ALA A 137 10.20 -13.30 5.53
N ARG A 138 9.52 -14.21 4.81
CA ARG A 138 10.07 -15.52 4.43
C ARG A 138 11.24 -15.39 3.47
N ASP A 139 11.16 -14.50 2.49
CA ASP A 139 12.24 -14.22 1.54
C ASP A 139 13.48 -13.65 2.25
N ALA A 140 13.27 -12.89 3.33
CA ALA A 140 14.30 -12.45 4.25
C ALA A 140 14.75 -13.51 5.27
N GLY A 141 14.27 -14.76 5.16
CA GLY A 141 14.69 -15.88 6.02
C GLY A 141 13.90 -16.06 7.32
N HIS A 142 12.87 -15.25 7.58
CA HIS A 142 12.10 -15.27 8.83
C HIS A 142 10.65 -15.70 8.59
N ARG A 143 10.24 -16.85 9.14
CA ARG A 143 8.83 -17.26 9.13
C ARG A 143 8.05 -16.58 10.25
N LEU A 144 6.94 -15.94 9.90
CA LEU A 144 5.97 -15.42 10.86
C LEU A 144 5.19 -16.58 11.49
N SER A 145 5.05 -16.55 12.82
CA SER A 145 4.12 -17.43 13.54
C SER A 145 2.67 -16.99 13.35
N GLY A 146 1.70 -17.87 13.64
CA GLY A 146 0.27 -17.52 13.59
C GLY A 146 -0.06 -16.24 14.37
N PRO A 147 0.39 -16.10 15.63
CA PRO A 147 0.21 -14.86 16.40
C PRO A 147 0.87 -13.63 15.75
N ALA A 148 2.11 -13.76 15.23
CA ALA A 148 2.78 -12.63 14.57
C ALA A 148 2.06 -12.19 13.29
N GLN A 149 1.42 -13.13 12.57
CA GLN A 149 0.61 -12.81 11.41
C GLN A 149 -0.71 -12.11 11.80
N GLN A 150 -1.34 -12.54 12.90
CA GLN A 150 -2.52 -11.84 13.46
C GLN A 150 -2.19 -10.41 13.90
N ASP A 151 -0.99 -10.20 14.45
CA ASP A 151 -0.48 -8.89 14.82
C ASP A 151 -0.24 -7.97 13.61
N VAL A 152 0.21 -8.54 12.48
CA VAL A 152 0.29 -7.82 11.20
C VAL A 152 -1.11 -7.44 10.72
N ASP A 153 -2.07 -8.37 10.75
CA ASP A 153 -3.47 -8.09 10.41
C ASP A 153 -4.05 -6.96 11.27
N ALA A 154 -3.81 -7.00 12.58
CA ALA A 154 -4.27 -5.99 13.52
C ALA A 154 -3.67 -4.61 13.18
N THR A 155 -2.38 -4.56 12.87
CA THR A 155 -1.68 -3.35 12.47
C THR A 155 -2.26 -2.76 11.18
N LEU A 156 -2.49 -3.59 10.16
CA LEU A 156 -3.09 -3.17 8.89
C LEU A 156 -4.54 -2.67 9.07
N ARG A 157 -5.32 -3.31 9.96
CA ARG A 157 -6.67 -2.83 10.32
C ARG A 157 -6.62 -1.48 11.02
N ALA A 158 -5.66 -1.26 11.93
CA ALA A 158 -5.47 0.02 12.60
C ALA A 158 -5.15 1.14 11.60
N VAL A 159 -4.29 0.88 10.61
CA VAL A 159 -3.94 1.84 9.54
C VAL A 159 -5.17 2.29 8.73
N LEU A 160 -6.13 1.39 8.49
CA LEU A 160 -7.36 1.76 7.79
C LEU A 160 -8.31 2.56 8.70
N ALA A 161 -8.37 2.23 9.98
CA ALA A 161 -9.31 2.81 10.93
C ALA A 161 -8.89 4.21 11.41
N ASP A 162 -7.59 4.46 11.56
CA ASP A 162 -7.04 5.63 12.24
C ASP A 162 -6.00 6.35 11.37
N GLN A 163 -6.13 7.68 11.28
CA GLN A 163 -5.20 8.53 10.56
C GLN A 163 -3.81 8.53 11.23
N ASP A 164 -3.74 8.54 12.55
CA ASP A 164 -2.46 8.57 13.27
C ASP A 164 -1.72 7.24 13.09
N ALA A 165 -2.44 6.12 13.11
CA ALA A 165 -1.89 4.80 12.77
C ALA A 165 -1.38 4.76 11.32
N ALA A 166 -2.12 5.34 10.38
CA ALA A 166 -1.73 5.43 8.98
C ALA A 166 -0.45 6.24 8.79
N ASP A 167 -0.34 7.40 9.43
CA ASP A 167 0.82 8.28 9.34
C ASP A 167 2.06 7.63 9.96
N ARG A 168 1.90 6.93 11.09
CA ARG A 168 2.98 6.15 11.72
C ARG A 168 3.46 5.02 10.82
N TRP A 169 2.55 4.24 10.23
CA TRP A 169 2.94 3.16 9.33
C TRP A 169 3.58 3.67 8.04
N ALA A 170 3.09 4.78 7.49
CA ALA A 170 3.63 5.41 6.30
C ALA A 170 5.11 5.84 6.45
N THR A 171 5.60 6.03 7.68
CA THR A 171 7.02 6.27 7.92
C THR A 171 7.91 5.06 7.62
N GLY A 172 7.35 3.84 7.60
CA GLY A 172 8.07 2.58 7.42
C GLY A 172 8.96 2.20 8.62
N ARG A 173 8.70 2.75 9.81
CA ARG A 173 9.54 2.65 11.00
C ARG A 173 8.74 2.29 12.26
N LEU A 174 7.77 1.39 12.14
CA LEU A 174 7.01 0.91 13.30
C LEU A 174 7.92 0.10 14.24
N GLU A 175 7.87 0.43 15.53
CA GLU A 175 8.58 -0.29 16.59
C GLU A 175 7.71 -1.41 17.19
N SER A 176 6.39 -1.19 17.27
CA SER A 176 5.43 -2.12 17.84
C SER A 176 4.20 -2.25 16.96
N THR A 177 3.41 -3.28 17.23
CA THR A 177 2.13 -3.53 16.58
C THR A 177 1.14 -2.42 16.91
N LEU A 178 0.28 -2.09 15.95
CA LEU A 178 -0.79 -1.12 16.15
C LEU A 178 -2.10 -1.87 16.38
N THR A 179 -2.86 -1.42 17.38
CA THR A 179 -4.19 -1.98 17.68
C THR A 179 -5.25 -1.01 17.15
N PRO A 180 -6.25 -1.49 16.39
CA PRO A 180 -7.33 -0.62 15.91
C PRO A 180 -8.16 -0.07 17.08
N PRO A 181 -8.69 1.17 16.98
CA PRO A 181 -9.62 1.73 17.96
C PRO A 181 -10.88 0.86 18.12
N ALA A 182 -11.40 0.74 19.34
CA ALA A 182 -12.59 -0.06 19.65
C ALA A 182 -13.86 0.43 18.92
N ASP A 183 -13.89 1.71 18.54
CA ASP A 183 -15.05 2.39 17.95
C ASP A 183 -15.13 2.23 16.41
N PHE A 184 -14.11 1.65 15.78
CA PHE A 184 -14.17 1.25 14.37
C PHE A 184 -14.72 -0.17 14.32
N PRO A 185 -15.86 -0.45 13.63
CA PRO A 185 -16.52 -1.74 13.74
C PRO A 185 -15.62 -2.87 13.20
N ALA A 186 -14.90 -3.50 14.12
CA ALA A 186 -14.39 -4.85 14.06
C ALA A 186 -15.53 -5.77 14.44
N ARG A 187 -16.63 -5.74 13.67
CA ARG A 187 -17.75 -6.65 13.90
C ARG A 187 -17.41 -8.00 13.27
N ASP A 188 -16.44 -8.66 13.88
CA ASP A 188 -16.07 -10.06 13.71
C ASP A 188 -15.36 -10.51 14.99
N ALA A 189 -16.11 -10.52 16.10
CA ALA A 189 -15.84 -11.44 17.20
C ALA A 189 -17.03 -12.42 17.21
N PRO A 190 -16.83 -13.74 17.02
CA PRO A 190 -17.86 -14.68 17.40
C PRO A 190 -18.08 -14.51 18.91
N ALA A 191 -19.30 -14.17 19.30
CA ALA A 191 -19.74 -14.23 20.68
C ALA A 191 -19.72 -15.70 21.11
N THR A 192 -18.57 -16.17 21.60
CA THR A 192 -18.46 -17.46 22.28
C THR A 192 -18.97 -17.25 23.70
N THR A 193 -20.29 -17.22 23.86
CA THR A 193 -20.91 -17.51 25.15
C THR A 193 -20.82 -19.01 25.38
N ALA A 194 -19.71 -19.45 25.98
CA ALA A 194 -19.63 -20.77 26.61
C ALA A 194 -20.35 -20.68 27.97
N PRO A 195 -21.33 -21.54 28.28
CA PRO A 195 -21.83 -21.68 29.64
C PRO A 195 -20.82 -22.50 30.46
N ALA A 196 -20.44 -21.97 31.61
CA ALA A 196 -19.68 -22.69 32.63
C ALA A 196 -20.51 -23.84 33.22
N PRO A 197 -19.93 -25.03 33.49
CA PRO A 197 -20.58 -26.05 34.30
C PRO A 197 -20.30 -25.81 35.79
N ALA A 198 -21.35 -25.78 36.61
CA ALA A 198 -21.25 -25.79 38.07
C ALA A 198 -21.00 -27.23 38.59
N PRO A 199 -20.28 -27.42 39.70
CA PRO A 199 -20.00 -28.75 40.26
C PRO A 199 -20.95 -29.16 41.40
N ALA A 200 -21.32 -30.46 41.39
CA ALA A 200 -21.58 -31.39 42.52
C ALA A 200 -22.76 -31.08 43.51
N PRO A 201 -23.24 -32.05 44.35
CA PRO A 201 -22.69 -33.39 44.64
C PRO A 201 -23.68 -34.57 44.66
N ALA A 202 -23.08 -35.76 44.75
CA ALA A 202 -23.69 -37.03 45.10
C ALA A 202 -24.07 -37.10 46.59
N ALA A 203 -25.12 -37.85 46.90
CA ALA A 203 -25.31 -38.52 48.18
C ALA A 203 -26.14 -39.80 47.97
N ALA A 204 -25.51 -40.93 48.28
CA ALA A 204 -26.20 -42.13 48.72
C ALA A 204 -26.73 -41.88 50.15
N ASP A 205 -27.91 -42.40 50.51
CA ASP A 205 -28.00 -43.63 51.30
C ASP A 205 -29.46 -44.07 51.57
N ASP A 206 -29.56 -45.35 51.87
CA ASP A 206 -30.59 -46.06 52.64
C ASP A 206 -32.03 -46.28 52.12
N ALA A 207 -32.30 -47.57 51.89
CA ALA A 207 -33.58 -48.22 52.13
C ALA A 207 -33.60 -48.75 53.59
N PRO A 208 -34.76 -49.02 54.25
CA PRO A 208 -35.45 -50.29 53.96
C PRO A 208 -36.98 -50.40 54.27
N ARG A 209 -37.57 -51.43 53.63
CA ARG A 209 -38.64 -52.37 54.10
C ARG A 209 -40.16 -52.02 54.08
N ARG A 210 -40.84 -52.77 53.19
CA ARG A 210 -42.00 -53.70 53.37
C ARG A 210 -43.40 -53.16 53.76
N SER A 211 -44.38 -53.37 52.86
CA SER A 211 -45.64 -54.15 53.05
C SER A 211 -46.49 -54.08 51.76
N ALA A 212 -46.73 -55.19 51.07
CA ALA A 212 -47.91 -56.08 51.15
C ALA A 212 -49.22 -55.55 50.50
N ARG A 213 -49.42 -55.93 49.23
CA ARG A 213 -50.63 -56.55 48.60
C ARG A 213 -52.04 -56.02 48.90
N ALA A 214 -52.73 -55.53 47.86
CA ALA A 214 -54.15 -55.80 47.48
C ALA A 214 -54.44 -55.15 46.11
N ALA A 215 -54.62 -55.90 45.01
CA ALA A 215 -55.90 -56.44 44.49
C ALA A 215 -56.88 -55.38 43.92
N ALA A 216 -56.75 -55.20 42.59
CA ALA A 216 -57.75 -54.91 41.56
C ALA A 216 -59.15 -54.33 41.91
N THR A 217 -59.46 -53.20 41.28
CA THR A 217 -60.78 -52.94 40.66
C THR A 217 -60.60 -52.22 39.31
N ALA A 218 -61.32 -52.71 38.31
CA ALA A 218 -61.18 -52.38 36.90
C ALA A 218 -61.88 -51.07 36.50
N SER A 219 -61.19 -50.36 35.57
CA SER A 219 -61.64 -49.51 34.46
C SER A 219 -62.61 -48.35 34.70
N PRO A 220 -62.15 -47.14 34.31
CA PRO A 220 -62.31 -46.71 32.91
C PRO A 220 -60.97 -46.44 32.17
N SER A 221 -59.92 -47.23 32.41
CA SER A 221 -58.57 -46.93 31.90
C SER A 221 -58.29 -47.32 30.44
N ARG A 222 -59.08 -48.22 29.83
CA ARG A 222 -58.83 -48.67 28.43
C ARG A 222 -59.19 -47.61 27.38
N ALA A 223 -60.25 -46.83 27.59
CA ALA A 223 -60.60 -45.72 26.69
C ALA A 223 -59.54 -44.60 26.74
N ARG A 224 -59.00 -44.31 27.94
CA ARG A 224 -57.94 -43.30 28.11
C ARG A 224 -56.62 -43.71 27.44
N THR A 225 -56.27 -45.00 27.43
CA THR A 225 -55.03 -45.48 26.78
C THR A 225 -55.08 -45.45 25.25
N ASP A 226 -56.23 -45.71 24.63
CA ASP A 226 -56.38 -45.63 23.17
C ASP A 226 -56.36 -44.17 22.70
N ASP A 227 -56.98 -43.25 23.44
CA ASP A 227 -56.92 -41.81 23.19
C ASP A 227 -55.49 -41.26 23.30
N GLU A 228 -54.71 -41.71 24.30
CA GLU A 228 -53.29 -41.33 24.44
C GLU A 228 -52.43 -41.81 23.27
N VAL A 229 -52.66 -43.03 22.76
CA VAL A 229 -51.93 -43.54 21.59
C VAL A 229 -52.32 -42.77 20.32
N ALA A 230 -53.60 -42.43 20.15
CA ALA A 230 -54.07 -41.61 19.03
C ALA A 230 -53.48 -40.19 19.08
N GLU A 231 -53.42 -39.55 20.24
CA GLU A 231 -52.74 -38.27 20.43
C GLU A 231 -51.25 -38.35 20.13
N ARG A 232 -50.54 -39.38 20.61
CA ARG A 232 -49.12 -39.57 20.31
C ARG A 232 -48.88 -39.72 18.82
N ARG A 233 -49.75 -40.44 18.10
CA ARG A 233 -49.69 -40.57 16.63
C ARG A 233 -49.93 -39.23 15.93
N ARG A 234 -50.93 -38.45 16.35
CA ARG A 234 -51.19 -37.10 15.83
C ARG A 234 -50.00 -36.17 16.02
N ARG A 235 -49.47 -36.08 17.25
CA ARG A 235 -48.27 -35.28 17.56
C ARG A 235 -47.05 -35.72 16.76
N ARG A 236 -46.87 -37.02 16.53
CA ARG A 236 -45.78 -37.54 15.68
C ARG A 236 -45.97 -37.14 14.23
N GLN A 237 -47.19 -37.22 13.70
CA GLN A 237 -47.50 -36.80 12.34
C GLN A 237 -47.28 -35.30 12.14
N GLU A 238 -47.75 -34.47 13.07
CA GLU A 238 -47.52 -33.01 13.08
C GLU A 238 -46.01 -32.68 13.09
N ARG A 239 -45.23 -33.38 13.92
CA ARG A 239 -43.76 -33.23 13.94
C ARG A 239 -43.12 -33.62 12.62
N LEU A 240 -43.60 -34.68 11.95
CA LEU A 240 -43.10 -35.09 10.64
C LEU A 240 -43.44 -34.05 9.56
N ASP A 241 -44.66 -33.53 9.55
CA ASP A 241 -45.09 -32.52 8.60
C ASP A 241 -44.36 -31.18 8.83
N GLN A 242 -44.11 -30.82 10.08
CA GLN A 242 -43.26 -29.67 10.42
C GLN A 242 -41.82 -29.88 9.95
N ALA A 243 -41.25 -31.07 10.18
CA ALA A 243 -39.90 -31.40 9.73
C ALA A 243 -39.79 -31.38 8.20
N ARG A 244 -40.79 -31.87 7.46
CA ARG A 244 -40.86 -31.81 6.00
C ARG A 244 -40.88 -30.38 5.48
N ARG A 245 -41.77 -29.52 6.02
CA ARG A 245 -41.82 -28.10 5.65
C ARG A 245 -40.49 -27.38 5.97
N ALA A 246 -39.87 -27.72 7.10
CA ALA A 246 -38.57 -27.16 7.46
C ALA A 246 -37.46 -27.58 6.48
N ALA A 247 -37.46 -28.84 6.04
CA ALA A 247 -36.53 -29.36 5.04
C ALA A 247 -36.74 -28.70 3.67
N GLU A 248 -37.98 -28.62 3.18
CA GLU A 248 -38.32 -27.93 1.93
C GLU A 248 -37.89 -26.45 1.95
N ALA A 249 -38.15 -25.75 3.06
CA ALA A 249 -37.72 -24.37 3.22
C ALA A 249 -36.18 -24.23 3.28
N ALA A 250 -35.47 -25.22 3.86
CA ALA A 250 -34.02 -25.24 3.87
C ALA A 250 -33.44 -25.50 2.47
N ASP A 251 -34.03 -26.41 1.70
CA ASP A 251 -33.65 -26.69 0.32
C ASP A 251 -33.89 -25.48 -0.59
N GLN A 252 -35.02 -24.78 -0.43
CA GLN A 252 -35.27 -23.56 -1.18
C GLN A 252 -34.22 -22.48 -0.87
N ARG A 253 -33.95 -22.24 0.42
CA ARG A 253 -32.89 -21.32 0.84
C ARG A 253 -31.52 -21.72 0.25
N LEU A 254 -31.21 -23.01 0.19
CA LEU A 254 -29.95 -23.48 -0.40
C LEU A 254 -29.90 -23.21 -1.91
N ARG A 255 -31.01 -23.41 -2.63
CA ARG A 255 -31.10 -23.10 -4.07
C ARG A 255 -30.93 -21.60 -4.32
N ASP A 256 -31.61 -20.76 -3.55
CA ASP A 256 -31.50 -19.30 -3.65
C ASP A 256 -30.06 -18.84 -3.40
N ARG A 257 -29.42 -19.37 -2.35
CA ARG A 257 -28.00 -19.06 -2.04
C ARG A 257 -27.04 -19.52 -3.12
N ARG A 258 -27.29 -20.67 -3.75
CA ARG A 258 -26.48 -21.15 -4.88
C ARG A 258 -26.65 -20.28 -6.12
N ALA A 259 -27.86 -19.80 -6.39
CA ALA A 259 -28.12 -18.86 -7.47
C ALA A 259 -27.41 -17.52 -7.23
N GLU A 260 -27.55 -16.95 -6.03
CA GLU A 260 -26.82 -15.74 -5.60
C GLU A 260 -25.29 -15.90 -5.74
N GLN A 261 -24.75 -17.05 -5.35
CA GLN A 261 -23.33 -17.35 -5.51
C GLN A 261 -22.92 -17.40 -6.98
N ALA A 262 -23.68 -18.07 -7.84
CA ALA A 262 -23.39 -18.14 -9.27
C ALA A 262 -23.43 -16.75 -9.94
N ASP A 263 -24.40 -15.92 -9.56
CA ASP A 263 -24.50 -14.54 -10.06
C ASP A 263 -23.32 -13.68 -9.60
N ALA A 264 -22.91 -13.82 -8.33
CA ALA A 264 -21.74 -13.13 -7.79
C ALA A 264 -20.43 -13.59 -8.47
N GLU A 265 -20.27 -14.88 -8.74
CA GLU A 265 -19.13 -15.42 -9.50
C GLU A 265 -19.09 -14.89 -10.93
N ALA A 266 -20.23 -14.84 -11.61
CA ALA A 266 -20.34 -14.28 -12.95
C ALA A 266 -20.05 -12.76 -12.96
N ALA A 267 -20.53 -12.01 -11.97
CA ALA A 267 -20.24 -10.59 -11.82
C ALA A 267 -18.74 -10.34 -11.58
N ARG A 268 -18.11 -11.14 -10.72
CA ARG A 268 -16.67 -11.11 -10.46
C ARG A 268 -15.87 -11.41 -11.73
N GLN A 269 -16.28 -12.39 -12.53
CA GLN A 269 -15.59 -12.71 -13.77
C GLN A 269 -15.69 -11.54 -14.77
N ARG A 270 -16.88 -10.97 -14.96
CA ARG A 270 -17.06 -9.77 -15.81
C ARG A 270 -16.20 -8.59 -15.35
N ALA A 271 -16.08 -8.37 -14.04
CA ALA A 271 -15.24 -7.31 -13.49
C ALA A 271 -13.74 -7.54 -13.78
N ARG A 272 -13.28 -8.80 -13.69
CA ARG A 272 -11.90 -9.18 -14.07
C ARG A 272 -11.63 -8.96 -15.55
N ASP A 273 -12.54 -9.40 -16.41
CA ASP A 273 -12.37 -9.25 -17.86
C ASP A 273 -12.30 -7.76 -18.25
N ARG A 274 -13.14 -6.91 -17.63
CA ARG A 274 -13.06 -5.45 -17.83
C ARG A 274 -11.76 -4.84 -17.32
N HIS A 275 -11.28 -5.29 -16.16
CA HIS A 275 -10.00 -4.83 -15.62
C HIS A 275 -8.84 -5.19 -16.57
N ASP A 276 -8.80 -6.44 -17.04
CA ASP A 276 -7.75 -6.91 -17.95
C ASP A 276 -7.80 -6.19 -19.29
N GLN A 277 -9.02 -5.86 -19.79
CA GLN A 277 -9.19 -5.02 -20.96
C GLN A 277 -8.66 -3.60 -20.72
N ALA A 278 -8.98 -2.98 -19.59
CA ALA A 278 -8.50 -1.64 -19.24
C ALA A 278 -6.97 -1.61 -19.11
N ALA A 279 -6.36 -2.63 -18.49
CA ALA A 279 -4.91 -2.76 -18.37
C ALA A 279 -4.21 -2.89 -19.75
N ARG A 280 -4.82 -3.63 -20.69
CA ARG A 280 -4.32 -3.70 -22.08
C ARG A 280 -4.40 -2.33 -22.76
N GLN A 281 -5.51 -1.62 -22.62
CA GLN A 281 -5.68 -0.27 -23.18
C GLN A 281 -4.67 0.74 -22.62
N GLU A 282 -4.36 0.65 -21.32
CA GLU A 282 -3.33 1.46 -20.67
C GLU A 282 -1.94 1.18 -21.30
N SER A 283 -1.55 -0.09 -21.38
CA SER A 283 -0.27 -0.49 -22.00
C SER A 283 -0.14 0.00 -23.44
N ASP A 284 -1.20 -0.15 -24.25
CA ASP A 284 -1.22 0.32 -25.63
C ASP A 284 -1.13 1.85 -25.72
N ALA A 285 -1.82 2.57 -24.84
CA ALA A 285 -1.73 4.03 -24.75
C ALA A 285 -0.33 4.50 -24.36
N GLU A 286 0.34 3.82 -23.41
CA GLU A 286 1.71 4.13 -23.05
C GLU A 286 2.70 3.88 -24.19
N GLN A 287 2.54 2.78 -24.94
CA GLN A 287 3.37 2.49 -26.10
C GLN A 287 3.23 3.58 -27.17
N ARG A 288 1.99 4.01 -27.45
CA ARG A 288 1.72 5.14 -28.36
C ARG A 288 2.35 6.44 -27.86
N LEU A 289 2.26 6.73 -26.56
CA LEU A 289 2.89 7.92 -25.97
C LEU A 289 4.41 7.87 -26.08
N ARG A 290 5.05 6.72 -25.83
CA ARG A 290 6.50 6.55 -26.00
C ARG A 290 6.91 6.76 -27.45
N GLN A 291 6.15 6.24 -28.41
CA GLN A 291 6.41 6.44 -29.83
C GLN A 291 6.28 7.91 -30.24
N ALA A 292 5.18 8.57 -29.87
CA ALA A 292 4.96 9.99 -30.16
C ALA A 292 6.05 10.89 -29.56
N ARG A 293 6.56 10.57 -28.37
CA ARG A 293 7.69 11.30 -27.76
C ARG A 293 9.00 11.14 -28.53
N ARG A 294 9.27 9.95 -29.07
CA ARG A 294 10.46 9.71 -29.91
C ARG A 294 10.36 10.49 -31.22
N GLU A 295 9.18 10.50 -31.84
CA GLU A 295 8.91 11.28 -33.06
C GLU A 295 9.06 12.78 -32.82
N LEU A 296 8.53 13.29 -31.70
CA LEU A 296 8.72 14.69 -31.31
C LEU A 296 10.20 15.03 -31.13
N GLN A 297 10.95 14.20 -30.38
CA GLN A 297 12.38 14.43 -30.17
C GLN A 297 13.18 14.39 -31.49
N GLN A 298 12.82 13.49 -32.41
CA GLN A 298 13.43 13.41 -33.72
C GLN A 298 13.15 14.68 -34.54
N SER A 299 11.89 15.14 -34.57
CA SER A 299 11.50 16.37 -35.24
C SER A 299 12.19 17.61 -34.66
N GLU A 300 12.37 17.68 -33.33
CA GLU A 300 13.11 18.77 -32.68
C GLU A 300 14.59 18.80 -33.08
N ARG A 301 15.22 17.63 -33.22
CA ARG A 301 16.60 17.51 -33.71
C ARG A 301 16.70 17.95 -35.15
N GLU A 302 15.83 17.45 -36.02
CA GLU A 302 15.78 17.82 -37.44
C GLU A 302 15.57 19.32 -37.63
N ARG A 303 14.67 19.93 -36.84
CA ARG A 303 14.46 21.38 -36.82
C ARG A 303 15.72 22.11 -36.40
N SER A 304 16.37 21.68 -35.32
CA SER A 304 17.59 22.33 -34.81
C SER A 304 18.74 22.25 -35.82
N GLU A 305 18.92 21.10 -36.47
CA GLU A 305 19.90 20.92 -37.54
C GLU A 305 19.57 21.79 -38.77
N ALA A 306 18.29 21.89 -39.14
CA ALA A 306 17.87 22.75 -40.25
C ALA A 306 18.13 24.23 -39.94
N GLU A 307 17.87 24.67 -38.71
CA GLU A 307 18.17 26.04 -38.24
C GLU A 307 19.67 26.32 -38.25
N GLU A 308 20.50 25.37 -37.79
CA GLU A 308 21.95 25.49 -37.85
C GLU A 308 22.46 25.56 -39.29
N ARG A 309 21.97 24.67 -40.18
CA ARG A 309 22.30 24.69 -41.61
C ARG A 309 21.93 26.04 -42.25
N LEU A 310 20.73 26.56 -41.95
CA LEU A 310 20.28 27.86 -42.43
C LEU A 310 21.20 29.00 -41.96
N ARG A 311 21.61 28.97 -40.68
CA ARG A 311 22.53 29.97 -40.14
C ARG A 311 23.89 29.92 -40.83
N VAL A 312 24.46 28.74 -41.00
CA VAL A 312 25.76 28.55 -41.65
C VAL A 312 25.71 29.01 -43.11
N THR A 313 24.65 28.67 -43.85
CA THR A 313 24.50 29.11 -45.25
C THR A 313 24.29 30.61 -45.35
N ALA A 314 23.47 31.22 -44.47
CA ALA A 314 23.31 32.67 -44.41
C ALA A 314 24.65 33.38 -44.16
N ASP A 315 25.44 32.91 -43.18
CA ASP A 315 26.76 33.48 -42.87
C ASP A 315 27.76 33.30 -44.04
N ALA A 316 27.67 32.20 -44.79
CA ALA A 316 28.49 31.97 -45.98
C ALA A 316 28.07 32.89 -47.14
N THR A 317 26.76 33.07 -47.36
CA THR A 317 26.22 33.98 -48.38
C THR A 317 26.64 35.42 -48.10
N VAL A 318 26.54 35.91 -46.86
CA VAL A 318 26.99 37.25 -46.48
C VAL A 318 28.49 37.44 -46.76
N ARG A 319 29.33 36.46 -46.42
CA ARG A 319 30.77 36.51 -46.71
C ARG A 319 31.06 36.51 -48.21
N ALA A 320 30.35 35.69 -48.99
CA ALA A 320 30.49 35.64 -50.44
C ALA A 320 30.07 36.97 -51.09
N GLU A 321 28.98 37.59 -50.63
CA GLU A 321 28.54 38.91 -51.08
C GLU A 321 29.57 40.00 -50.77
N GLN A 322 30.18 39.97 -49.58
CA GLN A 322 31.24 40.92 -49.20
C GLN A 322 32.48 40.75 -50.09
N ALA A 323 32.96 39.52 -50.26
CA ALA A 323 34.10 39.23 -51.14
C ALA A 323 33.85 39.66 -52.59
N ALA A 324 32.64 39.42 -53.11
CA ALA A 324 32.25 39.87 -54.45
C ALA A 324 32.26 41.41 -54.57
N ARG A 325 31.74 42.12 -53.56
CA ARG A 325 31.77 43.60 -53.52
C ARG A 325 33.20 44.14 -53.44
N ASP A 326 34.06 43.52 -52.65
CA ASP A 326 35.45 43.96 -52.50
C ASP A 326 36.26 43.72 -53.78
N ALA A 327 36.08 42.56 -54.43
CA ALA A 327 36.67 42.28 -55.73
C ALA A 327 36.20 43.26 -56.81
N ALA A 328 34.91 43.59 -56.85
CA ALA A 328 34.37 44.59 -57.79
C ALA A 328 35.01 45.98 -57.59
N ARG A 329 35.19 46.40 -56.33
CA ARG A 329 35.87 47.66 -55.98
C ARG A 329 37.35 47.66 -56.39
N GLU A 330 38.03 46.52 -56.26
CA GLU A 330 39.43 46.39 -56.69
C GLU A 330 39.57 46.51 -58.20
N VAL A 331 38.70 45.84 -58.97
CA VAL A 331 38.63 45.98 -60.43
C VAL A 331 38.41 47.45 -60.82
N GLU A 332 37.48 48.15 -60.17
CA GLU A 332 37.24 49.58 -60.43
C GLU A 332 38.49 50.43 -60.17
N ARG A 333 39.22 50.16 -59.08
CA ARG A 333 40.47 50.86 -58.75
C ARG A 333 41.56 50.64 -59.80
N GLU A 334 41.73 49.41 -60.30
CA GLU A 334 42.71 49.11 -61.35
C GLU A 334 42.34 49.74 -62.69
N VAL A 335 41.04 49.79 -63.04
CA VAL A 335 40.54 50.50 -64.23
C VAL A 335 40.83 52.00 -64.12
N VAL A 336 40.64 52.60 -62.95
CA VAL A 336 40.97 54.02 -62.72
C VAL A 336 42.48 54.27 -62.80
N ARG A 337 43.30 53.39 -62.20
CA ARG A 337 44.77 53.51 -62.23
C ARG A 337 45.32 53.39 -63.66
N SER A 338 44.85 52.42 -64.43
CA SER A 338 45.27 52.22 -65.83
C SER A 338 44.88 53.39 -66.74
N ARG A 339 43.71 54.01 -66.53
CA ARG A 339 43.34 55.26 -67.23
C ARG A 339 44.27 56.43 -66.90
N LYS A 340 44.76 56.53 -65.67
CA LYS A 340 45.66 57.60 -65.23
C LYS A 340 47.11 57.44 -65.70
N ALA A 341 47.52 56.21 -66.04
CA ALA A 341 48.87 55.86 -66.46
C ALA A 341 49.09 55.93 -67.99
N ARG A 342 48.05 56.31 -68.75
CA ARG A 342 48.14 56.48 -70.21
C ARG A 342 48.63 57.92 -70.49
N PRO A 343 49.82 58.10 -71.09
CA PRO A 343 50.45 59.41 -71.30
C PRO A 343 49.70 60.28 -72.31
#